data_AF-A0A5C5XKV9-F1
#
_entry.id   AF-A0A5C5XKV9-F1
#
_cell.length_a   1.000
_cell.length_b   1.000
_cell.length_c   1.000
_cell.angle_alpha   90.00
_cell.angle_beta   90.00
_cell.angle_gamma   90.00
#
_symmetry.space_group_name_H-M   'P 1'
#
loop_
_entity.id
_entity.type
_entity.pdbx_description
1 polymer ?
#
loop_
_entity_poly.entity_id
_entity_poly.type
_entity_poly.pdbx_seq_one_letter_code
_entity_poly.pdbx_strand_id
1 'polypeptide(L)'
;MSWYPKQRLAAEPQIETSQQLEIALAEMAAIETRRKALEAAREQDIQLVKDRCESHCVIPVERTHTAFNDRLQTLEKAVEVYAKENREQLLAGGKTKSVKLTHATLKWSTSKQSIDFLENWNEKKVIEIVDSKKSFLAQLLKCIESIKWFRATLACLFTIKVTVSKTAIAKALAEKKITPKELKGIGLAVIPAKEKFSIDLTEYQVTNG
;
A
#
# COMPACT_ATOMS: atom_id res chain seq x y z
N MET A 1 -24.79 -12.68 30.27
CA MET A 1 -25.33 -12.79 28.91
C MET A 1 -24.58 -13.89 28.16
N SER A 2 -25.29 -14.83 27.54
CA SER A 2 -24.67 -15.85 26.69
C SER A 2 -24.34 -15.24 25.33
N TRP A 3 -23.09 -15.37 24.89
CA TRP A 3 -22.65 -14.94 23.55
C TRP A 3 -23.06 -15.91 22.45
N TYR A 4 -23.63 -17.05 22.82
CA TYR A 4 -23.94 -18.15 21.90
C TYR A 4 -25.43 -18.47 21.90
N PRO A 5 -25.97 -18.94 20.76
CA PRO A 5 -27.33 -19.43 20.67
C PRO A 5 -27.57 -20.62 21.61
N LYS A 6 -28.81 -20.76 22.07
CA LYS A 6 -29.23 -21.86 22.98
C LYS A 6 -29.11 -23.24 22.32
N GLN A 7 -29.31 -23.30 21.00
CA GLN A 7 -29.11 -24.49 20.18
C GLN A 7 -27.81 -24.35 19.40
N ARG A 8 -27.02 -25.43 19.37
CA ARG A 8 -25.76 -25.56 18.64
C ARG A 8 -25.69 -26.93 18.01
N LEU A 9 -24.96 -27.04 16.91
CA LEU A 9 -24.74 -28.34 16.27
C LEU A 9 -23.64 -29.12 17.00
N ALA A 10 -23.45 -30.38 16.62
CA ALA A 10 -22.31 -31.18 17.06
C ALA A 10 -20.99 -30.56 16.59
N ALA A 11 -19.87 -30.94 17.21
CA ALA A 11 -18.54 -30.41 16.89
C ALA A 11 -18.14 -30.56 15.40
N GLU A 12 -18.60 -31.63 14.76
CA GLU A 12 -18.45 -31.88 13.32
C GLU A 12 -19.84 -32.05 12.69
N PRO A 13 -20.50 -30.94 12.32
CA PRO A 13 -21.88 -30.98 11.87
C PRO A 13 -22.00 -31.43 10.41
N GLN A 14 -22.96 -32.32 10.15
CA GLN A 14 -23.48 -32.57 8.80
C GLN A 14 -24.83 -31.85 8.67
N ILE A 15 -24.92 -30.93 7.70
CA ILE A 15 -26.14 -30.13 7.46
C ILE A 15 -26.96 -30.84 6.39
N GLU A 16 -28.04 -31.48 6.82
CA GLU A 16 -28.98 -32.22 5.96
C GLU A 16 -30.32 -31.49 5.81
N THR A 17 -30.60 -30.50 6.69
CA THR A 17 -31.88 -29.80 6.76
C THR A 17 -31.72 -28.29 6.80
N SER A 18 -32.74 -27.57 6.34
CA SER A 18 -32.79 -26.10 6.43
C SER A 18 -32.71 -25.61 7.87
N GLN A 19 -33.27 -26.36 8.83
CA GLN A 19 -33.22 -26.01 10.25
C GLN A 19 -31.79 -26.10 10.80
N GLN A 20 -31.03 -27.13 10.43
CA GLN A 20 -29.61 -27.23 10.79
C GLN A 20 -28.79 -26.10 10.16
N LEU A 21 -29.14 -25.69 8.92
CA LEU A 21 -28.50 -24.54 8.27
C LEU A 21 -28.75 -23.25 9.06
N GLU A 22 -29.98 -22.99 9.52
CA GLU A 22 -30.29 -21.82 10.35
C GLU A 22 -29.53 -21.82 11.68
N ILE A 23 -29.45 -22.97 12.35
CA ILE A 23 -28.67 -23.11 13.59
C ILE A 23 -27.18 -22.84 13.31
N ALA A 24 -26.63 -23.37 12.21
CA ALA A 24 -25.25 -23.12 11.80
C ALA A 24 -25.00 -21.64 11.52
N LEU A 25 -25.88 -20.97 10.78
CA LEU A 25 -25.76 -19.55 10.47
C LEU A 25 -25.85 -18.67 11.72
N ALA A 26 -26.75 -19.01 12.65
CA ALA A 26 -26.86 -18.31 13.94
C ALA A 26 -25.59 -18.49 14.79
N GLU A 27 -25.03 -19.70 14.83
CA GLU A 27 -23.76 -19.98 15.51
C GLU A 27 -22.58 -19.24 14.86
N MET A 28 -22.49 -19.21 13.53
CA MET A 28 -21.50 -18.44 12.79
C MET A 28 -21.60 -16.94 13.08
N ALA A 29 -22.81 -16.37 13.05
CA ALA A 29 -23.05 -14.96 13.37
C ALA A 29 -22.65 -14.62 14.81
N ALA A 30 -22.95 -15.51 15.77
CA ALA A 30 -22.56 -15.36 17.17
C ALA A 30 -21.03 -15.38 17.37
N ILE A 31 -20.33 -16.32 16.71
CA ILE A 31 -18.86 -16.40 16.71
C ILE A 31 -18.25 -15.13 16.13
N GLU A 32 -18.73 -14.68 14.98
CA GLU A 32 -18.24 -13.48 14.30
C GLU A 32 -18.45 -12.23 15.17
N THR A 33 -19.64 -12.10 15.77
CA THR A 33 -19.97 -10.99 16.68
C THR A 33 -19.06 -11.00 17.91
N ARG A 34 -18.81 -12.18 18.50
CA ARG A 34 -17.89 -12.31 19.64
C ARG A 34 -16.45 -11.98 19.25
N ARG A 35 -16.00 -12.45 18.07
CA ARG A 35 -14.66 -12.15 17.55
C ARG A 35 -14.48 -10.64 17.37
N LYS A 36 -15.42 -9.97 16.70
CA LYS A 36 -15.40 -8.50 16.51
C LYS A 36 -15.37 -7.75 17.84
N ALA A 37 -16.16 -8.19 18.83
CA ALA A 37 -16.14 -7.58 20.16
C ALA A 37 -14.78 -7.75 20.87
N LEU A 38 -14.15 -8.92 20.76
CA LEU A 38 -12.81 -9.17 21.31
C LEU A 38 -11.73 -8.37 20.58
N GLU A 39 -11.81 -8.26 19.26
CA GLU A 39 -10.90 -7.44 18.46
C GLU A 39 -11.03 -5.96 18.79
N ALA A 40 -12.26 -5.45 18.95
CA ALA A 40 -12.51 -4.08 19.37
C ALA A 40 -11.95 -3.80 20.77
N ALA A 41 -12.17 -4.70 21.74
CA ALA A 41 -11.61 -4.57 23.08
C ALA A 41 -10.07 -4.58 23.06
N ARG A 42 -9.47 -5.48 22.27
CA ARG A 42 -8.01 -5.53 22.09
C ARG A 42 -7.46 -4.24 21.47
N GLU A 43 -8.12 -3.70 20.44
CA GLU A 43 -7.66 -2.47 19.81
C GLU A 43 -7.77 -1.28 20.77
N GLN A 44 -8.82 -1.25 21.60
CA GLN A 44 -8.98 -0.27 22.66
C GLN A 44 -7.84 -0.37 23.70
N ASP A 45 -7.48 -1.58 24.14
CA ASP A 45 -6.36 -1.79 25.06
C ASP A 45 -5.02 -1.35 24.45
N ILE A 46 -4.79 -1.67 23.17
CA ILE A 46 -3.61 -1.21 22.43
C ILE A 46 -3.58 0.32 22.39
N GLN A 47 -4.72 0.96 22.10
CA GLN A 47 -4.83 2.40 22.05
C GLN A 47 -4.57 3.04 23.41
N LEU A 48 -5.14 2.51 24.50
CA LEU A 48 -4.87 2.99 25.86
C LEU A 48 -3.39 2.92 26.24
N VAL A 49 -2.71 1.84 25.84
CA VAL A 49 -1.26 1.71 26.05
C VAL A 49 -0.48 2.74 25.23
N LYS A 50 -0.87 2.96 23.96
CA LYS A 50 -0.26 4.01 23.12
C LYS A 50 -0.46 5.40 23.74
N ASP A 51 -1.68 5.75 24.11
CA ASP A 51 -2.02 7.05 24.70
C ASP A 51 -1.25 7.29 26.00
N ARG A 52 -1.13 6.27 26.85
CA ARG A 52 -0.34 6.34 28.08
C ARG A 52 1.14 6.59 27.77
N CYS A 53 1.72 5.83 26.84
CA CYS A 53 3.11 6.03 26.44
C CYS A 53 3.35 7.42 25.86
N GLU A 54 2.44 7.90 24.99
CA GLU A 54 2.52 9.23 24.38
C GLU A 54 2.41 10.35 25.43
N SER A 55 1.58 10.19 26.46
CA SER A 55 1.47 11.17 27.56
C SER A 55 2.77 11.35 28.36
N HIS A 56 3.64 10.32 28.38
CA HIS A 56 4.95 10.38 29.01
C HIS A 56 6.06 10.87 28.06
N CYS A 57 5.81 10.93 26.75
CA CYS A 57 6.73 11.46 25.75
C CYS A 57 6.67 12.98 25.67
N VAL A 58 6.95 13.66 26.79
CA VAL A 58 6.95 15.13 26.91
C VAL A 58 8.31 15.65 27.36
N ILE A 59 8.76 16.76 26.78
CA ILE A 59 10.00 17.45 27.13
C ILE A 59 9.68 18.86 27.67
N PRO A 60 10.34 19.32 28.74
CA PRO A 60 10.21 20.69 29.18
C PRO A 60 10.90 21.64 28.18
N VAL A 61 10.16 22.63 27.69
CA VAL A 61 10.68 23.72 26.86
C VAL A 61 10.26 25.03 27.52
N GLU A 62 11.25 25.79 27.98
CA GLU A 62 11.07 27.00 28.78
C GLU A 62 10.21 26.75 30.03
N ARG A 63 8.93 27.18 30.02
CA ARG A 63 7.97 27.05 31.13
C ARG A 63 6.80 26.11 30.81
N THR A 64 6.87 25.37 29.70
CA THR A 64 5.79 24.47 29.24
C THR A 64 6.31 23.08 28.95
N HIS A 65 5.42 22.07 29.00
CA HIS A 65 5.72 20.73 28.52
C HIS A 65 5.22 20.58 27.09
N THR A 66 6.05 20.07 26.20
CA THR A 66 5.71 19.84 24.79
C THR A 66 5.90 18.37 24.47
N ALA A 67 4.99 17.76 23.70
CA ALA A 67 5.17 16.40 23.23
C ALA A 67 6.43 16.29 22.35
N PHE A 68 7.12 15.15 22.40
CA PHE A 68 8.35 14.93 21.64
C PHE A 68 8.14 15.13 20.13
N ASN A 69 7.04 14.59 19.57
CA ASN A 69 6.75 14.70 18.14
C ASN A 69 6.52 16.15 17.72
N ASP A 70 5.72 16.91 18.49
CA ASP A 70 5.47 18.33 18.22
C ASP A 70 6.76 19.14 18.29
N ARG A 71 7.61 18.83 19.28
CA ARG A 71 8.91 19.50 19.43
C ARG A 71 9.85 19.15 18.29
N LEU A 72 9.91 17.89 17.87
CA LEU A 72 10.72 17.45 16.72
C LEU A 72 10.26 18.16 15.45
N GLN A 73 8.96 18.16 15.13
CA GLN A 73 8.43 18.85 13.95
C GLN A 73 8.73 20.35 13.99
N THR A 74 8.60 20.99 15.15
CA THR A 74 8.92 22.41 15.33
C THR A 74 10.40 22.68 15.05
N LEU A 75 11.29 21.83 15.59
CA LEU A 75 12.74 21.94 15.37
C LEU A 75 13.12 21.64 13.92
N GLU A 76 12.56 20.60 13.32
CA GLU A 76 12.78 20.23 11.91
C GLU A 76 12.39 21.38 10.98
N LYS A 77 11.22 21.99 11.20
CA LYS A 77 10.76 23.15 10.43
C LYS A 77 11.68 24.36 10.61
N ALA A 78 12.11 24.65 11.84
CA ALA A 78 13.03 25.74 12.13
C ALA A 78 14.40 25.53 11.45
N VAL A 79 14.93 24.30 11.52
CA VAL A 79 16.16 23.91 10.83
C VAL A 79 16.01 24.00 9.32
N GLU A 80 14.87 23.58 8.76
CA GLU A 80 14.59 23.67 7.34
C GLU A 80 14.56 25.12 6.84
N VAL A 81 13.84 26.01 7.54
CA VAL A 81 13.77 27.44 7.22
C VAL A 81 15.17 28.05 7.24
N TYR A 82 15.90 27.86 8.34
CA TYR A 82 17.26 28.36 8.47
C TYR A 82 18.19 27.82 7.37
N ALA A 83 18.11 26.51 7.07
CA ALA A 83 18.95 25.86 6.06
C ALA A 83 18.62 26.33 4.63
N LYS A 84 17.38 26.74 4.35
CA LYS A 84 17.01 27.34 3.07
C LYS A 84 17.53 28.78 2.94
N GLU A 85 17.36 29.59 3.97
CA GLU A 85 17.77 31.00 3.99
C GLU A 85 19.30 31.15 3.96
N ASN A 86 20.02 30.28 4.67
CA ASN A 86 21.47 30.36 4.83
C ASN A 86 22.23 29.33 3.99
N ARG A 87 21.61 28.84 2.91
CA ARG A 87 22.15 27.75 2.09
C ARG A 87 23.57 28.03 1.58
N GLU A 88 23.81 29.21 1.04
CA GLU A 88 25.11 29.58 0.45
C GLU A 88 26.22 29.64 1.50
N GLN A 89 25.90 30.20 2.67
CA GLN A 89 26.81 30.26 3.81
C GLN A 89 27.13 28.86 4.35
N LEU A 90 26.10 28.02 4.54
CA LEU A 90 26.26 26.66 5.06
C LEU A 90 27.11 25.79 4.12
N LEU A 91 26.95 25.95 2.82
CA LEU A 91 27.71 25.20 1.82
C LEU A 91 29.09 25.81 1.53
N ALA A 92 29.43 26.97 2.12
CA ALA A 92 30.73 27.64 2.05
C ALA A 92 31.34 27.67 0.63
N GLY A 93 30.53 27.89 -0.40
CA GLY A 93 30.96 27.91 -1.81
C GLY A 93 31.49 26.57 -2.35
N GLY A 94 31.33 25.47 -1.62
CA GLY A 94 31.85 24.15 -1.97
C GLY A 94 31.07 23.46 -3.09
N LYS A 95 31.76 22.55 -3.79
CA LYS A 95 31.17 21.69 -4.85
C LYS A 95 30.15 20.66 -4.31
N THR A 96 30.03 20.49 -2.99
CA THR A 96 29.21 19.45 -2.34
C THR A 96 27.81 19.96 -1.99
N LYS A 97 26.80 19.10 -2.08
CA LYS A 97 25.40 19.42 -1.74
C LYS A 97 25.02 19.01 -0.30
N SER A 98 25.99 18.95 0.59
CA SER A 98 25.80 18.48 1.97
C SER A 98 26.79 19.08 2.93
N VAL A 99 26.38 19.23 4.19
CA VAL A 99 27.18 19.75 5.31
C VAL A 99 27.04 18.80 6.49
N LYS A 100 28.16 18.35 7.05
CA LYS A 100 28.19 17.51 8.25
C LYS A 100 28.33 18.40 9.48
N LEU A 101 27.41 18.24 10.43
CA LEU A 101 27.42 18.86 11.76
C LEU A 101 27.74 17.79 12.81
N THR A 102 27.92 18.19 14.07
CA THR A 102 28.25 17.28 15.17
C THR A 102 27.27 16.12 15.33
N HIS A 103 25.97 16.37 15.15
CA HIS A 103 24.91 15.39 15.40
C HIS A 103 24.06 15.04 14.18
N ALA A 104 24.32 15.65 13.01
CA ALA A 104 23.49 15.48 11.82
C ALA A 104 24.26 15.80 10.53
N THR A 105 23.69 15.42 9.38
CA THR A 105 24.16 15.88 8.08
C THR A 105 23.00 16.51 7.33
N LEU A 106 23.14 17.77 6.93
CA LEU A 106 22.19 18.46 6.08
C LEU A 106 22.51 18.16 4.62
N LYS A 107 21.52 17.76 3.82
CA LYS A 107 21.71 17.41 2.41
C LYS A 107 20.60 18.03 1.55
N TRP A 108 21.00 18.67 0.45
CA TRP A 108 20.08 19.23 -0.53
C TRP A 108 20.04 18.32 -1.76
N SER A 109 18.93 17.59 -1.93
CA SER A 109 18.67 16.73 -3.09
C SER A 109 17.37 17.10 -3.79
N THR A 110 17.30 16.85 -5.10
CA THR A 110 16.09 17.03 -5.92
C THR A 110 15.42 15.67 -6.11
N SER A 111 14.16 15.50 -5.69
CA SER A 111 13.37 14.27 -5.89
C SER A 111 12.65 14.27 -7.26
N LYS A 112 12.25 13.08 -7.75
CA LYS A 112 11.54 12.87 -9.05
C LYS A 112 10.10 12.33 -8.81
N GLN A 113 9.15 12.56 -9.73
CA GLN A 113 7.75 12.03 -9.71
C GLN A 113 7.64 10.49 -9.99
N SER A 114 6.56 9.75 -9.57
CA SER A 114 6.41 8.26 -9.75
C SER A 114 4.97 7.67 -9.98
N ILE A 115 4.85 6.37 -10.40
CA ILE A 115 3.65 5.55 -10.85
C ILE A 115 3.80 4.03 -10.40
N ASP A 116 2.73 3.16 -10.37
CA ASP A 116 2.77 1.74 -9.84
C ASP A 116 2.01 0.55 -10.58
N PHE A 117 2.18 -0.74 -10.14
CA PHE A 117 1.82 -2.05 -10.81
C PHE A 117 0.59 -2.86 -10.29
N LEU A 118 0.26 -4.04 -10.89
CA LEU A 118 -0.91 -4.90 -10.56
C LEU A 118 -0.60 -6.35 -10.13
N GLU A 119 -1.57 -6.99 -9.46
CA GLU A 119 -1.38 -8.24 -8.71
C GLU A 119 -0.96 -9.47 -9.57
N ASN A 120 0.02 -10.22 -9.04
CA ASN A 120 0.82 -11.29 -9.67
C ASN A 120 1.56 -10.92 -10.95
N TRP A 121 1.52 -9.64 -11.32
CA TRP A 121 2.32 -9.06 -12.37
C TRP A 121 3.46 -8.31 -11.73
N ASN A 122 4.65 -8.63 -12.19
CA ASN A 122 5.81 -7.84 -11.89
C ASN A 122 6.19 -7.07 -13.15
N GLU A 123 6.90 -5.98 -12.92
CA GLU A 123 7.45 -5.12 -13.93
C GLU A 123 8.06 -5.89 -15.10
N LYS A 124 8.89 -6.90 -14.81
CA LYS A 124 9.64 -7.65 -15.83
C LYS A 124 8.77 -8.37 -16.86
N LYS A 125 7.67 -9.00 -16.44
CA LYS A 125 6.77 -9.73 -17.37
C LYS A 125 6.01 -8.80 -18.30
N VAL A 126 5.71 -7.58 -17.85
CA VAL A 126 5.11 -6.54 -18.69
C VAL A 126 6.06 -6.13 -19.80
N ILE A 127 7.31 -5.87 -19.43
CA ILE A 127 8.36 -5.35 -20.31
C ILE A 127 8.61 -6.34 -21.48
N GLU A 128 8.78 -7.62 -21.18
CA GLU A 128 9.11 -8.66 -22.19
C GLU A 128 8.01 -8.85 -23.25
N ILE A 129 6.74 -8.75 -22.85
CA ILE A 129 5.62 -8.98 -23.78
C ILE A 129 5.40 -7.77 -24.69
N VAL A 130 5.54 -6.55 -24.15
CA VAL A 130 5.48 -5.32 -24.96
C VAL A 130 6.63 -5.28 -25.96
N ASP A 131 7.82 -5.74 -25.56
CA ASP A 131 8.99 -5.76 -26.42
C ASP A 131 8.95 -6.85 -27.49
N SER A 132 8.49 -8.07 -27.18
CA SER A 132 8.39 -9.15 -28.17
C SER A 132 7.36 -8.86 -29.30
N LYS A 133 6.30 -8.10 -29.03
CA LYS A 133 5.25 -7.80 -30.02
C LYS A 133 5.47 -6.56 -30.86
N LYS A 134 6.20 -5.56 -30.36
CA LYS A 134 6.43 -4.30 -31.08
C LYS A 134 7.92 -3.98 -31.25
N SER A 135 8.81 -4.84 -30.78
CA SER A 135 10.26 -4.58 -30.67
C SER A 135 10.54 -3.21 -30.05
N PHE A 136 9.73 -2.83 -29.08
CA PHE A 136 9.67 -1.47 -28.59
C PHE A 136 10.93 -1.09 -27.82
N LEU A 137 11.47 -1.95 -26.95
CA LEU A 137 12.75 -1.73 -26.29
C LEU A 137 13.90 -1.89 -27.25
N ALA A 138 13.84 -2.77 -28.25
CA ALA A 138 14.90 -2.85 -29.26
C ALA A 138 14.96 -1.57 -30.11
N GLN A 139 13.81 -0.96 -30.45
CA GLN A 139 13.73 0.35 -31.10
C GLN A 139 14.12 1.49 -30.16
N LEU A 140 13.70 1.43 -28.88
CA LEU A 140 14.11 2.42 -27.87
C LEU A 140 15.62 2.37 -27.64
N LEU A 141 16.21 1.17 -27.52
CA LEU A 141 17.64 0.94 -27.38
C LEU A 141 18.39 1.39 -28.62
N LYS A 142 17.89 1.14 -29.84
CA LYS A 142 18.47 1.71 -31.07
C LYS A 142 18.42 3.24 -31.08
N CYS A 143 17.29 3.85 -30.69
CA CYS A 143 17.19 5.30 -30.56
C CYS A 143 18.14 5.86 -29.49
N ILE A 144 18.29 5.16 -28.37
CA ILE A 144 19.19 5.55 -27.27
C ILE A 144 20.66 5.36 -27.65
N GLU A 145 21.02 4.26 -28.32
CA GLU A 145 22.36 3.98 -28.84
C GLU A 145 22.76 4.92 -29.99
N SER A 146 21.79 5.44 -30.75
CA SER A 146 22.05 6.45 -31.78
C SER A 146 22.56 7.77 -31.18
N ILE A 147 22.41 7.98 -29.88
CA ILE A 147 22.90 9.13 -29.15
C ILE A 147 24.33 8.83 -28.67
N LYS A 148 25.34 9.37 -29.38
CA LYS A 148 26.78 9.10 -29.19
C LYS A 148 27.27 9.18 -27.72
N TRP A 149 26.72 10.07 -26.89
CA TRP A 149 27.16 10.22 -25.49
C TRP A 149 26.62 9.11 -24.55
N PHE A 150 25.57 8.39 -24.97
CA PHE A 150 24.85 7.44 -24.12
C PHE A 150 25.54 6.07 -24.16
N ARG A 151 26.20 5.76 -25.29
CA ARG A 151 26.95 4.52 -25.55
C ARG A 151 28.17 4.31 -24.64
N ALA A 152 28.80 5.36 -24.13
CA ALA A 152 30.07 5.23 -23.41
C ALA A 152 29.95 5.31 -21.88
N THR A 153 28.88 5.88 -21.32
CA THR A 153 28.90 6.23 -19.88
C THR A 153 27.54 6.26 -19.17
N LEU A 154 26.42 6.47 -19.88
CA LEU A 154 25.11 6.74 -19.26
C LEU A 154 24.11 5.59 -19.37
N ALA A 155 24.26 4.67 -20.32
CA ALA A 155 23.38 3.50 -20.42
C ALA A 155 23.40 2.64 -19.14
N CYS A 156 24.54 2.59 -18.46
CA CYS A 156 24.73 1.91 -17.17
C CYS A 156 24.27 2.74 -15.95
N LEU A 157 23.83 3.99 -16.14
CA LEU A 157 23.39 4.90 -15.07
C LEU A 157 21.86 5.08 -14.98
N PHE A 158 21.10 4.51 -15.92
CA PHE A 158 19.64 4.65 -15.96
C PHE A 158 18.95 3.29 -16.00
N THR A 159 17.89 3.13 -15.20
CA THR A 159 17.00 1.98 -15.23
C THR A 159 15.66 2.40 -15.86
N ILE A 160 15.27 1.74 -16.94
CA ILE A 160 13.97 1.95 -17.59
C ILE A 160 12.97 0.97 -16.98
N LYS A 161 11.86 1.51 -16.48
CA LYS A 161 10.82 0.80 -15.72
C LYS A 161 9.50 0.84 -16.52
N VAL A 162 9.01 -0.30 -17.01
CA VAL A 162 7.79 -0.39 -17.85
C VAL A 162 6.69 -1.14 -17.11
N THR A 163 5.47 -0.58 -17.08
CA THR A 163 4.34 -1.06 -16.25
C THR A 163 3.05 -1.26 -17.06
N VAL A 164 2.15 -2.16 -16.62
CA VAL A 164 0.86 -2.47 -17.31
C VAL A 164 -0.32 -1.95 -16.50
N SER A 165 -1.24 -1.25 -17.18
CA SER A 165 -2.48 -0.73 -16.60
C SER A 165 -3.70 -1.59 -16.97
N LYS A 166 -4.18 -2.45 -16.04
CA LYS A 166 -5.40 -3.29 -16.25
C LYS A 166 -6.68 -2.46 -16.39
N THR A 167 -6.74 -1.25 -15.83
CA THR A 167 -7.91 -0.36 -15.95
C THR A 167 -8.03 0.24 -17.35
N ALA A 168 -6.92 0.68 -17.94
CA ALA A 168 -6.89 1.14 -19.33
C ALA A 168 -7.23 -0.01 -20.30
N ILE A 169 -6.74 -1.22 -20.02
CA ILE A 169 -7.02 -2.42 -20.82
C ILE A 169 -8.51 -2.82 -20.74
N ALA A 170 -9.13 -2.78 -19.56
CA ALA A 170 -10.55 -3.07 -19.39
C ALA A 170 -11.43 -2.05 -20.13
N LYS A 171 -11.08 -0.75 -20.08
CA LYS A 171 -11.75 0.30 -20.86
C LYS A 171 -11.59 0.09 -22.36
N ALA A 172 -10.38 -0.21 -22.82
CA ALA A 172 -10.12 -0.49 -24.23
C ALA A 172 -10.84 -1.75 -24.75
N LEU A 173 -11.02 -2.78 -23.90
CA LEU A 173 -11.81 -3.97 -24.21
C LEU A 173 -13.31 -3.62 -24.31
N ALA A 174 -13.83 -2.80 -23.39
CA ALA A 174 -15.22 -2.32 -23.42
C ALA A 174 -15.50 -1.42 -24.63
N GLU A 175 -14.54 -0.57 -25.01
CA GLU A 175 -14.57 0.29 -26.20
C GLU A 175 -14.28 -0.46 -27.51
N LYS A 176 -14.10 -1.79 -27.47
CA LYS A 176 -13.78 -2.67 -28.62
C LYS A 176 -12.50 -2.29 -29.38
N LYS A 177 -11.60 -1.53 -28.74
CA LYS A 177 -10.28 -1.18 -29.29
C LYS A 177 -9.29 -2.34 -29.24
N ILE A 178 -9.54 -3.34 -28.39
CA ILE A 178 -8.73 -4.54 -28.23
C ILE A 178 -9.67 -5.75 -28.10
N THR A 179 -9.31 -6.88 -28.70
CA THR A 179 -10.09 -8.11 -28.66
C THR A 179 -9.61 -9.09 -27.57
N PRO A 180 -10.48 -9.96 -27.04
CA PRO A 180 -10.09 -11.01 -26.10
C PRO A 180 -8.99 -11.95 -26.64
N LYS A 181 -8.94 -12.16 -27.96
CA LYS A 181 -7.91 -12.98 -28.62
C LYS A 181 -6.53 -12.32 -28.56
N GLU A 182 -6.49 -10.99 -28.72
CA GLU A 182 -5.26 -10.20 -28.60
C GLU A 182 -4.75 -10.13 -27.16
N LEU A 183 -5.67 -10.01 -26.20
CA LEU A 183 -5.36 -10.06 -24.76
C LEU A 183 -4.77 -11.42 -24.37
N LYS A 184 -5.39 -12.51 -24.83
CA LYS A 184 -4.88 -13.87 -24.59
C LYS A 184 -3.47 -14.04 -25.15
N GLY A 185 -3.19 -13.44 -26.30
CA GLY A 185 -1.86 -13.42 -26.90
C GLY A 185 -0.81 -12.57 -26.16
N ILE A 186 -1.19 -11.73 -25.18
CA ILE A 186 -0.26 -11.01 -24.28
C ILE A 186 -0.28 -11.57 -22.85
N GLY A 187 -0.76 -12.79 -22.65
CA GLY A 187 -0.82 -13.43 -21.35
C GLY A 187 -1.90 -12.86 -20.41
N LEU A 188 -2.86 -12.10 -20.94
CA LEU A 188 -4.01 -11.58 -20.19
C LEU A 188 -5.26 -12.38 -20.56
N ALA A 189 -5.93 -12.94 -19.56
CA ALA A 189 -7.20 -13.63 -19.75
C ALA A 189 -8.37 -12.73 -19.36
N VAL A 190 -9.42 -12.73 -20.18
CA VAL A 190 -10.72 -12.20 -19.77
C VAL A 190 -11.35 -13.26 -18.89
N ILE A 191 -11.41 -13.01 -17.58
CA ILE A 191 -12.11 -13.89 -16.65
C ILE A 191 -13.61 -13.59 -16.81
N PRO A 192 -14.41 -14.55 -17.31
CA PRO A 192 -15.85 -14.36 -17.38
C PRO A 192 -16.37 -14.18 -15.95
N ALA A 193 -17.42 -13.36 -15.80
CA ALA A 193 -18.08 -13.23 -14.51
C ALA A 193 -18.51 -14.64 -14.03
N LYS A 194 -18.01 -15.05 -12.87
CA LYS A 194 -18.46 -16.25 -12.17
C LYS A 194 -19.29 -15.82 -10.98
N GLU A 195 -20.38 -16.54 -10.75
CA GLU A 195 -21.14 -16.41 -9.52
C GLU A 195 -20.26 -16.84 -8.35
N LYS A 196 -20.07 -15.93 -7.40
CA LYS A 196 -19.36 -16.17 -6.16
C LYS A 196 -20.40 -16.36 -5.08
N PHE A 197 -20.41 -17.53 -4.43
CA PHE A 197 -21.17 -17.70 -3.21
C PHE A 197 -20.49 -16.92 -2.07
N SER A 198 -21.23 -16.02 -1.46
CA SER A 198 -20.83 -15.29 -0.25
C SER A 198 -21.94 -15.40 0.78
N ILE A 199 -21.54 -15.57 2.04
CA ILE A 199 -22.47 -15.49 3.17
C ILE A 199 -22.23 -14.14 3.83
N ASP A 200 -23.22 -13.27 3.72
CA ASP A 200 -23.23 -12.00 4.43
C ASP A 200 -23.95 -12.20 5.77
N LEU A 201 -23.17 -12.46 6.81
CA LEU A 201 -23.69 -12.65 8.17
C LEU A 201 -24.17 -11.32 8.73
N THR A 202 -25.41 -11.30 9.23
CA THR A 202 -25.93 -10.19 10.03
C THR A 202 -25.44 -10.28 11.47
N GLU A 203 -25.43 -9.15 12.19
CA GLU A 203 -25.03 -9.16 13.60
C GLU A 203 -25.97 -10.04 14.42
N TYR A 204 -25.38 -10.87 15.29
CA TYR A 204 -26.16 -11.72 16.17
C TYR A 204 -26.80 -10.87 17.27
N GLN A 205 -28.13 -10.76 17.23
CA GLN A 205 -28.87 -10.07 18.28
C GLN A 205 -29.00 -10.99 19.50
N VAL A 206 -28.40 -10.58 20.62
CA VAL A 206 -28.57 -11.26 21.90
C VAL A 206 -30.01 -11.03 22.37
N THR A 207 -30.90 -11.99 22.10
CA THR A 207 -32.26 -11.95 22.67
C THR A 207 -32.16 -12.18 24.17
N ASN A 208 -32.43 -11.13 24.96
CA ASN A 208 -32.57 -11.21 26.42
C ASN A 208 -33.83 -12.02 26.74
N GLY A 209 -33.66 -13.31 27.04
CA GLY A 209 -34.71 -14.19 27.52
C GLY A 209 -34.21 -15.09 28.62
#